data_AF-A0A2S2R9U6-F1
#
_entry.id   AF-A0A2S2R9U6-F1
#
_cell.length_a   1.000
_cell.length_b   1.000
_cell.length_c   1.000
_cell.angle_alpha   90.00
_cell.angle_beta   90.00
_cell.angle_gamma   90.00
#
_symmetry.space_group_name_H-M   'P 1'
#
loop_
_entity.id
_entity.type
_entity.pdbx_description
1 polymer ?
#
loop_
_entity_poly.entity_id
_entity_poly.type
_entity_poly.pdbx_seq_one_letter_code
_entity_poly.pdbx_strand_id
1 'polypeptide(L)'
;MQTNKMRGRPPKAKSTCTMCNDSKHPLNYVLPTQNGKKEFCSVNCLAEFRKEYNKNGCANCDNIIKGTPVKQENQDSTPKNFCSAACLNKHQRKEQTKKS
;
A
#
# COMPACT_ATOMS: atom_id res chain seq x y z
N MET A 1 27.70 37.32 11.98
CA MET A 1 26.28 36.91 12.10
C MET A 1 26.17 35.42 11.77
N GLN A 2 26.16 34.55 12.80
CA GLN A 2 25.96 33.11 12.63
C GLN A 2 24.49 32.83 12.29
N THR A 3 24.22 32.11 11.19
CA THR A 3 22.87 31.64 10.86
C THR A 3 22.67 30.22 11.39
N ASN A 4 21.77 30.09 12.36
CA ASN A 4 21.43 28.84 13.04
C ASN A 4 20.84 27.79 12.08
N LYS A 5 21.36 26.56 12.21
CA LYS A 5 20.81 25.31 11.65
C LYS A 5 19.40 25.06 12.19
N MET A 6 18.36 25.45 11.44
CA MET A 6 17.00 24.99 11.71
C MET A 6 16.83 23.57 11.17
N ARG A 7 16.86 22.59 12.08
CA ARG A 7 16.46 21.20 11.81
C ARG A 7 14.94 21.16 11.73
N GLY A 8 14.39 21.63 10.61
CA GLY A 8 12.97 21.50 10.30
C GLY A 8 12.61 20.04 10.14
N ARG A 9 11.61 19.57 10.90
CA ARG A 9 10.94 18.28 10.69
C ARG A 9 10.57 18.18 9.20
N PRO A 10 10.91 17.08 8.48
CA PRO A 10 10.59 16.95 7.07
C PRO A 10 9.10 17.24 6.85
N PRO A 11 8.73 17.98 5.79
CA PRO A 11 7.34 18.29 5.51
C PRO A 11 6.54 17.00 5.58
N LYS A 12 5.49 16.95 6.41
CA LYS A 12 4.55 15.82 6.42
C LYS A 12 4.13 15.61 4.97
N ALA A 13 4.58 14.51 4.36
CA ALA A 13 4.22 14.17 2.99
C ALA A 13 2.70 14.32 2.88
N LYS A 14 2.25 15.17 1.96
CA LYS A 14 0.82 15.38 1.74
C LYS A 14 0.26 14.03 1.29
N SER A 15 -0.46 13.33 2.17
CA SER A 15 -1.11 12.08 1.82
C SER A 15 -2.11 12.36 0.68
N THR A 16 -2.04 11.57 -0.40
CA THR A 16 -3.02 11.58 -1.49
C THR A 16 -4.00 10.42 -1.31
N CYS A 17 -5.21 10.58 -1.83
CA CYS A 17 -6.20 9.50 -1.83
C CYS A 17 -5.65 8.30 -2.60
N THR A 18 -5.70 7.11 -2.01
CA THR A 18 -5.12 5.90 -2.63
C THR A 18 -5.79 5.53 -3.96
N MET A 19 -7.07 5.88 -4.16
CA MET A 19 -7.81 5.52 -5.39
C MET A 19 -7.67 6.55 -6.51
N CYS A 20 -8.05 7.79 -6.23
CA CYS A 20 -8.08 8.85 -7.25
C CYS A 20 -6.80 9.69 -7.27
N ASN A 21 -5.87 9.45 -6.34
CA ASN A 21 -4.63 10.20 -6.16
C ASN A 21 -4.84 11.72 -5.93
N ASP A 22 -6.03 12.10 -5.50
CA ASP A 22 -6.38 13.49 -5.21
C ASP A 22 -5.85 13.89 -3.82
N SER A 23 -5.26 15.09 -3.72
CA SER A 23 -4.76 15.70 -2.47
C SER A 23 -5.49 17.00 -2.10
N LYS A 24 -6.53 17.37 -2.85
CA LYS A 24 -7.33 18.57 -2.59
C LYS A 24 -8.28 18.36 -1.41
N HIS A 25 -8.72 17.12 -1.20
CA HIS A 25 -9.64 16.76 -0.13
C HIS A 25 -8.93 16.11 1.08
N PRO A 26 -9.42 16.36 2.31
CA PRO A 26 -8.92 15.67 3.48
C PRO A 26 -9.21 14.17 3.41
N LEU A 27 -8.23 13.34 3.78
CA LEU A 27 -8.37 11.89 3.77
C LEU A 27 -8.96 11.38 5.09
N ASN A 28 -10.26 11.66 5.30
CA ASN A 28 -10.95 11.28 6.53
C ASN A 28 -11.29 9.78 6.59
N TYR A 29 -11.17 9.05 5.47
CA TYR A 29 -11.52 7.64 5.40
C TYR A 29 -10.26 6.81 5.39
N VAL A 30 -10.09 5.93 6.39
CA VAL A 30 -8.88 5.11 6.55
C VAL A 30 -9.26 3.63 6.57
N LEU A 31 -8.54 2.82 5.79
CA LEU A 31 -8.64 1.37 5.79
C LEU A 31 -7.36 0.78 6.39
N PRO A 32 -7.44 0.09 7.54
CA PRO A 32 -6.32 -0.70 8.04
C PRO A 32 -6.05 -1.89 7.11
N THR A 33 -4.78 -2.14 6.79
CA THR A 33 -4.31 -3.23 5.94
C THR A 33 -3.19 -3.99 6.65
N GLN A 34 -2.83 -5.18 6.16
CA GLN A 34 -1.75 -5.97 6.76
C GLN A 34 -0.39 -5.26 6.74
N ASN A 35 -0.13 -4.43 5.72
CA ASN A 35 1.13 -3.70 5.61
C ASN A 35 1.03 -2.23 6.07
N GLY A 36 -0.09 -1.83 6.70
CA GLY A 36 -0.23 -0.50 7.29
C GLY A 36 -1.66 0.04 7.21
N LYS A 37 -1.80 1.22 6.59
CA LYS A 37 -3.11 1.87 6.40
C LYS A 37 -3.18 2.53 5.04
N LYS A 38 -4.39 2.58 4.47
CA LYS A 38 -4.71 3.33 3.26
C LYS A 38 -5.69 4.43 3.59
N GLU A 39 -5.47 5.60 3.00
CA GLU A 39 -6.24 6.81 3.27
C GLU A 39 -6.98 7.23 1.99
N PHE A 40 -8.23 7.69 2.13
CA PHE A 40 -9.15 8.00 1.04
C PHE A 40 -9.91 9.29 1.32
N CYS A 41 -10.21 10.04 0.25
CA CYS A 41 -10.95 11.30 0.33
C CYS A 41 -12.47 11.12 0.47
N SER A 42 -13.01 9.95 0.14
CA SER A 42 -14.44 9.67 0.18
C SER A 42 -14.77 8.20 0.44
N VAL A 43 -15.99 7.94 0.92
CA VAL A 43 -16.53 6.57 1.05
C VAL A 43 -16.56 5.83 -0.29
N ASN A 44 -16.79 6.54 -1.40
CA ASN A 44 -16.79 5.96 -2.74
C ASN A 44 -15.40 5.43 -3.10
N CYS A 45 -14.35 6.24 -2.90
CA CYS A 45 -12.97 5.79 -3.10
C CYS A 45 -12.65 4.59 -2.21
N LEU A 46 -13.05 4.62 -0.94
CA LEU A 46 -12.84 3.48 -0.04
C LEU A 46 -13.57 2.21 -0.54
N ALA A 47 -14.83 2.34 -0.97
CA ALA A 47 -15.64 1.21 -1.42
C ALA A 47 -15.10 0.59 -2.71
N GLU A 48 -14.72 1.42 -3.68
CA GLU A 48 -14.13 0.96 -4.94
C GLU A 48 -12.76 0.29 -4.69
N PHE A 49 -11.94 0.89 -3.82
CA PHE A 49 -10.68 0.26 -3.40
C PHE A 49 -10.93 -1.12 -2.81
N ARG A 50 -11.89 -1.27 -1.90
CA ARG A 50 -12.18 -2.57 -1.27
C ARG A 50 -12.59 -3.62 -2.31
N LYS A 51 -13.41 -3.26 -3.30
CA LYS A 51 -13.81 -4.19 -4.37
C LYS A 51 -12.61 -4.62 -5.20
N GLU A 52 -11.80 -3.67 -5.67
CA GLU A 52 -10.62 -3.99 -6.48
C GLU A 52 -9.55 -4.70 -5.67
N TYR A 53 -9.34 -4.33 -4.41
CA TYR A 53 -8.32 -4.89 -3.52
C TYR A 53 -8.54 -6.38 -3.25
N ASN A 54 -9.78 -6.80 -3.05
CA ASN A 54 -10.09 -8.23 -2.86
C ASN A 54 -9.74 -9.07 -4.09
N LYS A 55 -9.79 -8.49 -5.30
CA LYS A 55 -9.48 -9.20 -6.56
C LYS A 55 -8.01 -9.08 -6.96
N ASN A 56 -7.49 -7.86 -6.91
CA ASN A 56 -6.22 -7.44 -7.51
C ASN A 56 -5.34 -6.64 -6.52
N GLY A 57 -5.52 -6.82 -5.21
CA GLY A 57 -4.67 -6.18 -4.21
C GLY A 57 -3.30 -6.83 -4.14
N CYS A 58 -2.23 -6.03 -4.11
CA CYS A 58 -0.88 -6.50 -3.87
C CYS A 58 -0.70 -6.86 -2.39
N ALA A 59 -0.39 -8.11 -2.07
CA ALA A 59 -0.25 -8.58 -0.69
C ALA A 59 0.93 -7.98 0.12
N ASN A 60 1.84 -7.24 -0.53
CA ASN A 60 3.00 -6.63 0.15
C ASN A 60 2.91 -5.10 0.34
N CYS A 61 2.26 -4.37 -0.57
CA CYS A 61 2.19 -2.90 -0.52
C CYS A 61 0.76 -2.36 -0.56
N ASP A 62 -0.20 -3.28 -0.59
CA ASP A 62 -1.63 -3.04 -0.61
C ASP A 62 -2.08 -2.10 -1.74
N ASN A 63 -1.35 -2.03 -2.85
CA ASN A 63 -1.75 -1.27 -4.03
C ASN A 63 -2.60 -2.14 -4.96
N ILE A 64 -3.56 -1.50 -5.65
CA ILE A 64 -4.34 -2.15 -6.72
C ILE A 64 -3.43 -2.40 -7.91
N ILE A 65 -3.45 -3.64 -8.40
CA ILE A 65 -2.70 -4.07 -9.57
C ILE A 65 -3.53 -3.75 -10.81
N LYS A 66 -3.09 -2.76 -11.60
CA LYS A 66 -3.78 -2.30 -12.84
C LYS A 66 -3.34 -3.04 -14.12
N GLY A 67 -2.68 -4.19 -13.98
CA GLY A 67 -2.12 -4.97 -15.08
C GLY A 67 -1.98 -6.44 -14.70
N THR A 68 -1.09 -7.17 -15.37
CA THR A 68 -0.84 -8.59 -15.07
C THR A 68 -0.23 -8.74 -13.68
N PRO A 69 -0.93 -9.38 -12.72
CA PRO A 69 -0.37 -9.60 -11.39
C PRO A 69 0.74 -10.65 -11.46
N VAL A 70 1.80 -10.41 -10.68
CA VAL A 70 2.79 -11.45 -10.39
C VAL A 70 2.18 -12.35 -9.33
N LYS A 71 1.91 -13.61 -9.68
CA LYS A 71 1.33 -14.60 -8.77
C LYS A 71 2.45 -15.32 -8.03
N GLN A 72 2.29 -15.50 -6.73
CA GLN A 72 3.11 -16.46 -5.99
C GLN A 72 2.49 -17.85 -6.15
N GLU A 73 3.13 -18.68 -6.96
CA GLU A 73 2.84 -20.10 -7.01
C GLU A 73 3.67 -20.77 -5.92
N ASN A 74 3.05 -21.04 -4.78
CA ASN A 74 3.61 -21.90 -3.74
C ASN A 74 2.55 -22.95 -3.43
N GLN A 75 2.92 -24.22 -3.60
CA GLN A 75 2.03 -25.38 -3.49
C GLN A 75 1.38 -25.52 -2.10
N ASP A 76 1.91 -24.82 -1.10
CA ASP A 76 1.52 -24.90 0.32
C ASP A 76 0.73 -23.67 0.79
N SER A 77 0.48 -22.66 -0.06
CA SER A 77 -0.09 -21.36 0.35
C SER A 77 -1.20 -20.86 -0.57
N THR A 78 -2.16 -20.13 0.00
CA THR A 78 -3.16 -19.38 -0.79
C THR A 78 -2.45 -18.50 -1.83
N PRO A 79 -2.87 -18.55 -3.11
CA PRO A 79 -2.26 -17.75 -4.17
C PRO A 79 -2.39 -16.26 -3.83
N LYS A 80 -1.25 -15.58 -3.70
CA LYS A 80 -1.17 -14.14 -3.43
C LYS A 80 -0.78 -13.41 -4.72
N ASN A 81 -1.43 -12.27 -4.97
CA ASN A 81 -1.13 -11.40 -6.09
C ASN A 81 -0.17 -10.28 -5.67
N PHE A 82 0.74 -9.91 -6.57
CA PHE A 82 1.72 -8.85 -6.34
C PHE A 82 1.81 -7.92 -7.54
N CYS A 83 1.98 -6.61 -7.29
CA CYS A 83 2.12 -5.62 -8.36
C CYS A 83 3.47 -5.69 -9.09
N SER A 84 4.45 -6.41 -8.53
CA SER A 84 5.79 -6.57 -9.10
C SER A 84 6.52 -7.74 -8.44
N ALA A 85 7.53 -8.28 -9.15
CA ALA A 85 8.44 -9.29 -8.60
C ALA A 85 9.20 -8.78 -7.36
N ALA A 86 9.45 -7.47 -7.28
CA ALA A 86 10.05 -6.86 -6.09
C ALA A 86 9.14 -6.98 -4.85
N CYS A 87 7.83 -6.81 -5.01
CA CYS A 87 6.87 -7.01 -3.92
C CYS A 87 6.74 -8.49 -3.52
N LEU A 88 6.76 -9.39 -4.51
CA LEU A 88 6.80 -10.84 -4.28
C LEU A 88 8.03 -11.24 -3.46
N ASN A 89 9.24 -10.89 -3.91
CA ASN A 89 10.48 -11.27 -3.24
C ASN A 89 10.54 -10.72 -1.80
N LYS A 90 10.16 -9.46 -1.59
CA LYS A 90 10.05 -8.87 -0.25
C LYS A 90 9.09 -9.64 0.66
N HIS A 91 7.94 -10.06 0.12
CA HIS A 91 6.97 -10.84 0.87
C HIS A 91 7.51 -12.24 1.19
N GLN A 92 8.10 -12.95 0.22
CA GLN A 92 8.71 -14.26 0.43
C GLN A 92 9.79 -14.23 1.53
N ARG A 93 10.65 -13.22 1.53
CA ARG A 93 11.67 -13.03 2.57
C ARG A 93 11.04 -12.90 3.96
N LYS A 94 10.00 -12.08 4.10
CA LYS A 94 9.27 -11.89 5.37
C LYS A 94 8.61 -13.18 5.86
N GLU A 95 8.01 -13.96 4.96
CA GLU A 95 7.36 -15.23 5.33
C GLU A 95 8.39 -16.29 5.72
N GLN A 96 9.57 -16.32 5.07
CA GLN A 96 10.68 -17.18 5.47
C GLN A 96 11.19 -16.84 6.87
N THR A 97 11.28 -15.56 7.24
CA THR A 97 11.69 -15.15 8.59
C THR A 97 10.68 -15.55 9.67
N LYS A 98 9.39 -15.62 9.35
CA LYS A 98 8.35 -16.04 10.31
C LYS A 98 8.29 -17.56 10.51
N LYS A 99 8.90 -18.34 9.63
CA LYS A 99 8.90 -19.81 9.67
C LYS A 99 10.18 -20.37 10.33
N SER A 100 11.04 -19.51 10.88
CA SER A 100 12.30 -19.89 11.54
C SER A 100 12.25 -19.79 13.05
#